data_AF-A0A5C9ECG2-F1
#
_entry.id   AF-A0A5C9ECG2-F1
#
_cell.length_a   1.000
_cell.length_b   1.000
_cell.length_c   1.000
_cell.angle_alpha   90.00
_cell.angle_beta   90.00
_cell.angle_gamma   90.00
#
_symmetry.space_group_name_H-M   'P 1'
#
loop_
_entity.id
_entity.type
_entity.pdbx_description
1 polymer ?
#
loop_
_entity_poly.entity_id
_entity_poly.type
_entity_poly.pdbx_seq_one_letter_code
_entity_poly.pdbx_strand_id
1 'polypeptide(L)'
;MLYQIDYLVLLNGIFSILYVSISVFIGFLMILKYKKYGEKLLLLVGITWIGLVEPWYPSIISFIFYLLTGEGISLELYLIIGNVGAPLTLIAWIYAFTDLLYPQRRKIALILSIIYITLFEVIFSPF
;
A
#
# COMPACT_ATOMS: atom_id res chain seq x y z
N MET A 1 -27.37 -21.80 -2.31
CA MET A 1 -26.95 -22.10 -0.93
C MET A 1 -26.27 -20.84 -0.44
N LEU A 2 -26.88 -20.09 0.48
CA LEU A 2 -26.25 -18.91 1.05
C LEU A 2 -25.10 -19.41 1.93
N TYR A 3 -23.86 -19.14 1.52
CA TYR A 3 -22.69 -19.45 2.34
C TYR A 3 -22.86 -18.75 3.69
N GLN A 4 -22.72 -19.51 4.77
CA GLN A 4 -22.67 -18.95 6.11
C GLN A 4 -21.29 -18.29 6.24
N ILE A 5 -21.23 -17.00 5.88
CA ILE A 5 -19.98 -16.24 5.90
C ILE A 5 -19.50 -16.16 7.35
N ASP A 6 -18.26 -16.56 7.60
CA ASP A 6 -17.61 -16.37 8.89
C ASP A 6 -17.65 -14.89 9.27
N TYR A 7 -18.11 -14.60 10.49
CA TYR A 7 -18.19 -13.25 11.02
C TYR A 7 -16.85 -12.50 10.92
N LEU A 8 -15.73 -13.19 11.15
CA LEU A 8 -14.39 -12.60 11.04
C LEU A 8 -14.05 -12.20 9.61
N VAL A 9 -14.44 -13.01 8.62
CA VAL A 9 -14.24 -12.71 7.20
C VAL A 9 -15.06 -11.48 6.79
N LEU A 10 -16.32 -11.42 7.23
CA LEU A 10 -17.18 -10.27 6.96
C LEU A 10 -16.62 -8.99 7.59
N LEU A 11 -16.20 -9.06 8.86
CA LEU A 11 -15.65 -7.93 9.60
C LEU A 11 -14.36 -7.42 8.95
N ASN A 12 -13.42 -8.33 8.68
CA ASN A 12 -12.15 -8.00 8.04
C ASN A 12 -12.36 -7.38 6.65
N GLY A 13 -13.25 -7.95 5.83
CA GLY A 13 -13.57 -7.44 4.51
C GLY A 13 -14.12 -6.01 4.54
N ILE A 14 -15.12 -5.74 5.37
CA ILE A 14 -15.76 -4.43 5.48
C ILE A 14 -14.78 -3.37 5.99
N PHE A 15 -14.04 -3.65 7.06
CA PHE A 15 -13.09 -2.68 7.61
C PHE A 15 -11.91 -2.42 6.67
N SER A 16 -11.44 -3.45 5.94
CA SER A 16 -10.39 -3.28 4.94
C SER A 16 -10.88 -2.39 3.80
N ILE A 17 -12.08 -2.63 3.26
CA ILE A 17 -12.69 -1.79 2.22
C ILE A 17 -12.78 -0.34 2.70
N LEU A 18 -13.29 -0.11 3.91
CA LEU A 18 -13.44 1.23 4.46
C LEU A 18 -12.08 1.94 4.59
N TYR A 19 -11.10 1.27 5.20
CA TYR A 19 -9.77 1.83 5.45
C TYR A 19 -9.03 2.18 4.16
N VAL A 20 -9.00 1.26 3.19
CA VAL A 20 -8.34 1.49 1.91
C VAL A 20 -9.08 2.54 1.10
N SER A 21 -10.41 2.52 1.05
CA SER A 21 -11.17 3.52 0.28
C SER A 21 -10.93 4.93 0.80
N ILE A 22 -10.92 5.12 2.12
CA ILE A 22 -10.60 6.41 2.75
C ILE A 22 -9.17 6.83 2.41
N SER A 23 -8.20 5.92 2.54
CA SER A 23 -6.79 6.22 2.30
C SER A 23 -6.50 6.55 0.84
N VAL A 24 -7.07 5.78 -0.09
CA VAL A 24 -6.98 6.04 -1.53
C VAL A 24 -7.64 7.36 -1.89
N PHE A 25 -8.82 7.65 -1.33
CA PHE A 25 -9.50 8.92 -1.53
C PHE A 25 -8.65 10.11 -1.07
N ILE A 26 -8.08 10.05 0.14
CA ILE A 26 -7.19 11.08 0.67
C ILE A 26 -5.95 11.25 -0.20
N GLY A 27 -5.27 10.15 -0.55
CA GLY A 27 -4.08 10.19 -1.40
C GLY A 27 -4.39 10.80 -2.77
N PHE A 28 -5.52 10.44 -3.38
CA PHE A 28 -5.98 11.02 -4.63
C PHE A 28 -6.25 12.53 -4.52
N LEU A 29 -6.90 12.99 -3.43
CA LEU A 29 -7.09 14.41 -3.19
C LEU A 29 -5.76 15.18 -3.11
N MET A 30 -4.72 14.60 -2.51
CA MET A 30 -3.39 15.22 -2.45
C MET A 30 -2.75 15.31 -3.84
N ILE A 31 -2.85 14.25 -4.64
CA ILE A 31 -2.36 14.23 -6.03
C ILE A 31 -3.11 15.26 -6.90
N LEU A 32 -4.42 15.44 -6.70
CA LEU A 32 -5.18 16.47 -7.41
C LEU A 32 -4.75 17.88 -6.99
N LYS A 33 -4.47 18.11 -5.70
CA LYS A 33 -3.94 19.38 -5.22
C LYS A 33 -2.55 19.68 -5.80
N TYR A 34 -1.70 18.67 -6.03
CA TYR A 34 -0.44 18.87 -6.74
C TYR A 34 -0.64 19.52 -8.11
N LYS A 35 -1.62 19.07 -8.91
CA LYS A 35 -1.91 19.67 -10.22
C LYS A 35 -2.29 21.14 -10.14
N LYS A 36 -2.92 21.56 -9.03
CA LYS A 36 -3.33 22.94 -8.79
C LYS A 36 -2.21 23.84 -8.28
N TYR A 37 -1.39 23.33 -7.36
CA TYR A 37 -0.39 24.14 -6.63
C TYR A 37 1.06 23.92 -7.08
N GLY A 38 1.33 22.89 -7.89
CA GLY A 38 2.69 22.54 -8.34
C GLY A 38 3.59 21.93 -7.25
N GLU A 39 3.06 21.71 -6.04
CA GLU A 39 3.84 21.32 -4.87
C GLU A 39 4.17 19.82 -4.86
N LYS A 40 5.41 19.48 -5.24
CA LYS A 40 5.84 18.08 -5.43
C LYS A 40 5.66 17.21 -4.19
N LEU A 41 5.75 17.79 -2.99
CA LEU A 41 5.50 17.07 -1.75
C LEU A 41 4.08 16.49 -1.69
N LEU A 42 3.06 17.20 -2.19
CA LEU A 42 1.69 16.71 -2.23
C LEU A 42 1.54 15.47 -3.13
N LEU A 43 2.25 15.45 -4.26
CA LEU A 43 2.27 14.28 -5.14
C LEU A 43 2.90 13.08 -4.44
N LEU A 44 4.08 13.28 -3.84
CA LEU A 44 4.85 12.22 -3.20
C LEU A 44 4.14 11.63 -1.99
N VAL A 45 3.59 12.48 -1.12
CA VAL A 45 2.81 12.02 0.04
C VAL A 45 1.53 11.36 -0.42
N GLY A 46 0.84 11.88 -1.45
CA GLY A 46 -0.37 11.26 -1.99
C GLY A 46 -0.13 9.85 -2.56
N ILE A 47 0.93 9.68 -3.35
CA ILE A 47 1.35 8.35 -3.85
C ILE A 47 1.70 7.43 -2.68
N THR A 48 2.48 7.93 -1.72
CA THR A 48 2.87 7.14 -0.55
C THR A 48 1.65 6.72 0.26
N TRP A 49 0.67 7.59 0.46
CA TRP A 49 -0.53 7.28 1.26
C TRP A 49 -1.36 6.17 0.63
N ILE A 50 -1.41 6.12 -0.71
CA ILE A 50 -2.04 5.04 -1.47
C ILE A 50 -1.25 3.74 -1.31
N GLY A 51 0.08 3.79 -1.47
CA GLY A 51 0.93 2.63 -1.37
C GLY A 51 1.07 2.08 0.06
N LEU A 52 0.99 2.93 1.08
CA LEU A 52 1.14 2.52 2.49
C LEU A 52 0.03 1.58 2.94
N VAL A 53 -1.12 1.64 2.27
CA VAL A 53 -2.27 0.77 2.55
C VAL A 53 -2.33 -0.48 1.66
N GLU A 54 -1.30 -0.72 0.83
CA GLU A 54 -1.17 -1.93 0.02
C GLU A 54 -1.32 -3.23 0.82
N PRO A 55 -0.81 -3.39 2.07
CA PRO A 55 -0.98 -4.65 2.81
C PRO A 55 -2.43 -5.08 3.04
N TRP A 56 -3.40 -4.17 2.87
CA TRP A 56 -4.83 -4.43 2.99
C TRP A 56 -5.54 -4.65 1.65
N TYR A 57 -4.89 -4.39 0.52
CA TYR A 57 -5.46 -4.69 -0.81
C TYR A 57 -5.79 -6.17 -0.99
N PRO A 58 -4.95 -7.13 -0.55
CA PRO A 58 -5.27 -8.55 -0.63
C PRO A 58 -6.56 -8.91 0.11
N SER A 59 -6.80 -8.32 1.29
CA SER A 59 -8.01 -8.58 2.08
C SER A 59 -9.28 -8.16 1.35
N ILE A 60 -9.25 -7.00 0.67
CA ILE A 60 -10.37 -6.51 -0.13
C ILE A 60 -10.61 -7.40 -1.33
N ILE A 61 -9.55 -7.70 -2.08
CA ILE A 61 -9.63 -8.53 -3.29
C ILE A 61 -10.12 -9.93 -2.93
N SER A 62 -9.57 -10.53 -1.88
CA SER A 62 -10.01 -11.84 -1.37
C SER A 62 -11.46 -11.82 -0.91
N PHE A 63 -11.91 -10.76 -0.22
CA PHE A 63 -13.28 -10.66 0.24
C PHE A 63 -14.26 -10.51 -0.93
N ILE A 64 -13.97 -9.64 -1.91
CA ILE A 64 -14.80 -9.51 -3.11
C ILE A 64 -14.82 -10.83 -3.90
N PHE A 65 -13.67 -11.48 -4.06
CA PHE A 65 -13.57 -12.76 -4.76
C PHE A 65 -14.39 -13.85 -4.05
N TYR A 66 -14.36 -13.89 -2.71
CA TYR A 66 -15.18 -14.79 -1.90
C TYR A 66 -16.68 -14.55 -2.08
N LEU A 67 -17.12 -13.28 -2.13
CA LEU A 67 -18.54 -12.97 -2.37
C LEU A 67 -19.01 -13.44 -3.76
N LEU A 68 -18.11 -13.50 -4.75
CA LEU A 68 -18.43 -13.89 -6.13
C LEU A 68 -18.33 -15.40 -6.37
N THR A 69 -17.39 -16.07 -5.71
CA THR A 69 -17.01 -17.46 -6.02
C THR A 69 -17.25 -18.45 -4.88
N GLY A 70 -17.41 -17.96 -3.64
CA GLY A 70 -17.44 -18.77 -2.43
C GLY A 70 -16.05 -19.14 -1.89
N GLU A 71 -14.97 -18.71 -2.54
CA GLU A 71 -13.58 -19.01 -2.17
C GLU A 71 -12.73 -17.73 -2.11
N GLY A 72 -11.68 -17.74 -1.28
CA GLY A 72 -10.70 -16.65 -1.26
C GLY A 72 -9.69 -16.76 -2.40
N ILE A 73 -8.85 -15.73 -2.58
CA ILE A 73 -7.69 -15.86 -3.47
C ILE A 73 -6.63 -16.78 -2.84
N SER A 74 -5.74 -17.34 -3.66
CA SER A 74 -4.63 -18.16 -3.16
C SER A 74 -3.68 -17.35 -2.26
N LEU A 75 -2.97 -18.05 -1.38
CA LEU A 75 -2.00 -17.43 -0.48
C LEU A 75 -0.89 -16.70 -1.27
N GLU A 76 -0.45 -17.28 -2.39
CA GLU A 76 0.57 -16.68 -3.25
C GLU A 76 0.10 -15.34 -3.82
N LEU A 77 -1.12 -15.29 -4.37
CA LEU A 77 -1.70 -14.03 -4.85
C LEU A 77 -1.89 -13.03 -3.73
N TYR A 78 -2.33 -13.49 -2.56
CA TYR A 78 -2.49 -12.64 -1.39
C TYR A 78 -1.17 -11.95 -0.99
N LEU A 79 -0.08 -12.72 -0.94
CA LEU A 79 1.25 -12.20 -0.59
C LEU A 79 1.82 -11.27 -1.66
N ILE A 80 1.67 -11.61 -2.94
CA ILE A 80 2.15 -10.77 -4.05
C ILE A 80 1.45 -9.41 -4.03
N ILE A 81 0.11 -9.40 -3.98
CA ILE A 81 -0.68 -8.17 -3.99
C ILE A 81 -0.35 -7.27 -2.80
N GLY A 82 0.00 -7.86 -1.64
CA GLY A 82 0.26 -7.12 -0.41
C GLY A 82 1.68 -6.57 -0.28
N ASN A 83 2.61 -6.95 -1.16
CA ASN A 83 4.02 -6.61 -1.01
C ASN A 83 4.71 -6.09 -2.28
N VAL A 84 4.19 -6.36 -3.49
CA VAL A 84 4.87 -6.03 -4.75
C VAL A 84 5.20 -4.53 -4.92
N GLY A 85 4.36 -3.65 -4.37
CA GLY A 85 4.53 -2.20 -4.36
C GLY A 85 5.30 -1.66 -3.16
N ALA A 86 5.53 -2.47 -2.12
CA ALA A 86 6.13 -2.02 -0.86
C ALA A 86 7.53 -1.38 -1.06
N PRO A 87 8.43 -1.93 -1.91
CA PRO A 87 9.69 -1.29 -2.26
C PRO A 87 9.52 0.15 -2.79
N LEU A 88 8.61 0.34 -3.74
CA LEU A 88 8.38 1.63 -4.38
C LEU A 88 7.74 2.63 -3.41
N THR A 89 6.78 2.16 -2.62
CA THR A 89 6.12 2.95 -1.57
C THR A 89 7.13 3.42 -0.54
N LEU A 90 8.03 2.55 -0.08
CA LEU A 90 9.03 2.91 0.93
C LEU A 90 10.03 3.93 0.38
N ILE A 91 10.49 3.79 -0.86
CA ILE A 91 11.36 4.78 -1.51
C ILE A 91 10.66 6.14 -1.62
N ALA A 92 9.39 6.16 -2.06
CA ALA A 92 8.59 7.38 -2.15
C ALA A 92 8.41 8.04 -0.77
N TRP A 93 8.14 7.23 0.26
CA TRP A 93 7.99 7.71 1.64
C TRP A 93 9.25 8.36 2.16
N ILE A 94 10.39 7.68 2.02
CA ILE A 94 11.68 8.16 2.51
C ILE A 94 12.08 9.42 1.75
N TYR A 95 11.84 9.48 0.44
CA TYR A 95 12.04 10.70 -0.33
C TYR A 95 11.18 11.84 0.24
N ALA A 96 9.86 11.64 0.38
CA ALA A 96 8.93 12.68 0.84
C ALA A 96 9.29 13.19 2.25
N PHE A 97 9.56 12.27 3.16
CA PHE A 97 9.88 12.57 4.55
C PHE A 97 11.21 13.32 4.68
N THR A 98 12.23 12.90 3.94
CA THR A 98 13.54 13.56 3.99
C THR A 98 13.57 14.88 3.24
N ASP A 99 12.79 15.05 2.17
CA ASP A 99 12.62 16.34 1.50
C ASP A 99 11.99 17.39 2.45
N LEU A 100 11.05 16.95 3.30
CA LEU A 100 10.38 17.80 4.28
C LEU A 100 11.25 18.14 5.50
N LEU A 101 11.91 17.15 6.11
CA LEU A 101 12.53 17.30 7.44
C LEU A 101 14.06 17.34 7.41
N TYR A 102 14.69 16.63 6.48
CA TYR A 102 16.14 16.43 6.48
C TYR A 102 16.74 16.45 5.06
N PRO A 103 16.56 17.53 4.27
CA PRO A 103 16.90 17.53 2.85
C PRO A 103 18.39 17.28 2.59
N GLN A 104 19.27 17.64 3.53
CA GLN A 104 20.71 17.40 3.43
C GLN A 104 21.08 15.91 3.59
N ARG A 105 20.23 15.10 4.24
CA ARG A 105 20.47 13.67 4.51
C ARG A 105 19.72 12.74 3.56
N ARG A 106 18.85 13.26 2.69
CA ARG A 106 18.02 12.48 1.75
C ARG A 106 18.81 11.43 0.97
N LYS A 107 19.96 11.80 0.39
CA LYS A 107 20.76 10.87 -0.43
C LYS A 107 21.20 9.65 0.39
N ILE A 108 21.67 9.87 1.62
CA ILE A 108 22.12 8.79 2.51
C ILE A 108 20.92 7.93 2.92
N ALA A 109 19.80 8.55 3.31
CA ALA A 109 18.60 7.83 3.69
C ALA A 109 18.07 6.93 2.55
N LEU A 110 18.00 7.46 1.33
CA LEU A 110 17.57 6.68 0.16
C LEU A 110 18.50 5.51 -0.15
N ILE A 111 19.82 5.69 -0.05
CA ILE A 111 20.78 4.60 -0.25
C ILE A 111 20.57 3.50 0.80
N LEU A 112 20.45 3.88 2.07
CA LEU A 112 20.21 2.92 3.15
C LEU A 112 18.88 2.20 2.97
N SER A 113 17.83 2.90 2.57
CA SER A 113 16.52 2.31 2.27
C SER A 113 16.58 1.33 1.10
N ILE A 114 17.30 1.66 0.01
CA ILE A 114 17.47 0.75 -1.12
C ILE A 114 18.22 -0.51 -0.67
N ILE A 115 19.31 -0.37 0.10
CA ILE A 115 20.05 -1.53 0.63
C ILE A 115 19.12 -2.40 1.50
N TYR A 116 18.36 -1.78 2.41
CA TYR A 116 17.42 -2.49 3.26
C TYR A 116 16.36 -3.24 2.46
N ILE A 117 15.73 -2.56 1.48
CA ILE A 117 14.73 -3.15 0.59
C ILE A 117 15.32 -4.33 -0.18
N THR A 118 16.50 -4.17 -0.78
CA THR A 118 17.15 -5.25 -1.53
C THR A 118 17.46 -6.45 -0.64
N LEU A 119 17.97 -6.24 0.58
CA LEU A 119 18.22 -7.32 1.53
C LEU A 119 16.91 -8.00 1.96
N PHE A 120 15.87 -7.21 2.23
CA PHE A 120 14.56 -7.73 2.60
C PHE A 120 13.98 -8.62 1.48
N GLU A 121 13.96 -8.14 0.25
CA GLU A 121 13.46 -8.90 -0.91
C GLU A 121 14.26 -10.20 -1.11
N VAL A 122 15.59 -10.14 -1.05
CA VAL A 122 16.44 -11.33 -1.23
C VAL A 122 16.22 -12.40 -0.14
N ILE A 123 15.93 -12.00 1.10
CA ILE A 123 15.76 -12.93 2.22
C ILE A 123 14.33 -13.46 2.31
N PHE A 124 13.33 -12.60 2.07
CA PHE A 124 11.94 -12.87 2.41
C PHE A 124 10.99 -12.99 1.23
N SER A 125 11.36 -12.53 0.03
CA SER A 125 10.50 -12.69 -1.15
C SER A 125 10.74 -14.07 -1.77
N PRO A 126 9.76 -14.98 -1.74
CA PRO A 126 9.91 -16.32 -2.33
C PRO A 126 9.65 -16.33 -3.86
N PHE A 127 9.58 -15.16 -4.50
CA PHE A 127 9.22 -14.95 -5.90
C PHE A 127 10.31 -14.17 -6.64
#